data_AF-A0A843YSC9-F1
#
_entry.id   AF-A0A843YSC9-F1
#
_cell.length_a   1.000
_cell.length_b   1.000
_cell.length_c   1.000
_cell.angle_alpha   90.00
_cell.angle_beta   90.00
_cell.angle_gamma   90.00
#
_symmetry.space_group_name_H-M   'P 1'
#
loop_
_entity.id
_entity.type
_entity.pdbx_description
1 polymer ?
#
loop_
_entity_poly.entity_id
_entity_poly.type
_entity_poly.pdbx_seq_one_letter_code
_entity_poly.pdbx_strand_id
1 'polypeptide(L)' 'MKHILDWIVANKEWVFSGIGASALSLLVGVFARKKKASPTQSQTSGKNSTNIQAGGDINIGSKK' A
#
# COMPACT_ATOMS: atom_id res chain seq x y z
N MET A 1 7.62 37.43 -6.53
CA MET A 1 7.89 36.58 -5.33
C MET A 1 7.04 36.95 -4.12
N LYS A 2 6.80 38.23 -3.80
CA LYS A 2 5.93 38.63 -2.67
C LYS A 2 4.45 38.22 -2.83
N HIS A 3 3.88 38.41 -4.02
CA HIS A 3 2.46 38.13 -4.30
C HIS A 3 1.96 36.71 -3.99
N ILE A 4 2.79 35.67 -4.22
CA ILE A 4 2.40 34.29 -3.96
C ILE A 4 2.42 33.97 -2.46
N LEU A 5 3.40 34.49 -1.74
CA LEU A 5 3.46 34.38 -0.28
C LEU A 5 2.29 35.10 0.39
N ASP A 6 1.96 36.30 -0.09
CA ASP A 6 0.84 37.09 0.44
C ASP A 6 -0.50 36.36 0.22
N TRP A 7 -0.68 35.74 -0.96
CA TRP A 7 -1.87 34.93 -1.26
C TRP A 7 -1.98 33.69 -0.36
N ILE A 8 -0.86 33.00 -0.09
CA ILE A 8 -0.85 31.82 0.81
C ILE A 8 -1.20 32.23 2.24
N VAL A 9 -0.65 33.34 2.74
CA VAL A 9 -0.93 33.85 4.08
C VAL A 9 -2.40 34.26 4.23
N ALA A 10 -2.98 34.87 3.20
CA ALA A 10 -4.40 35.25 3.17
C ALA A 10 -5.35 34.04 3.16
N ASN A 11 -4.94 32.93 2.55
CA ASN A 11 -5.76 31.72 2.41
C ASN A 11 -5.35 30.59 3.38
N LYS A 12 -4.54 30.91 4.40
CA LYS A 12 -3.98 29.94 5.35
C LYS A 12 -5.05 29.02 5.96
N GLU A 13 -6.23 29.53 6.30
CA GLU A 13 -7.25 28.70 6.95
C GLU A 13 -7.82 27.63 6.02
N TRP A 14 -8.10 27.95 4.75
CA TRP A 14 -8.57 26.96 3.78
C TRP A 14 -7.45 26.00 3.35
N VAL A 15 -6.22 26.52 3.22
CA VAL A 15 -5.01 25.72 3.00
C VAL A 15 -4.77 24.77 4.17
N PHE A 16 -5.06 25.13 5.42
CA PHE A 16 -4.84 24.26 6.58
C PHE A 16 -6.09 23.45 7.03
N SER A 17 -7.30 23.77 6.57
CA SER A 17 -8.53 23.08 6.99
C SER A 17 -8.97 21.93 6.07
N GLY A 18 -8.67 21.98 4.76
CA GLY A 18 -9.12 20.96 3.80
C GLY A 18 -8.03 20.49 2.85
N ILE A 19 -7.44 21.40 2.07
CA ILE A 19 -6.43 21.04 1.07
C ILE A 19 -5.15 20.56 1.73
N GLY A 20 -4.67 21.24 2.77
CA GLY A 20 -3.45 20.86 3.49
C GLY A 20 -3.63 19.56 4.24
N ALA A 21 -4.79 19.34 4.87
CA ALA A 21 -5.11 18.06 5.50
C ALA A 21 -5.13 16.92 4.47
N SER A 22 -5.70 17.15 3.28
CA SER A 22 -5.75 16.17 2.18
C SER A 22 -4.37 15.91 1.57
N ALA A 23 -3.56 16.96 1.36
CA ALA A 23 -2.19 16.86 0.85
C ALA A 23 -1.26 16.15 1.83
N LEU A 24 -1.34 16.47 3.13
CA LEU A 24 -0.61 15.76 4.19
C LEU A 24 -1.02 14.29 4.26
N SER A 25 -2.32 14.02 4.19
CA SER A 25 -2.85 12.64 4.20
C SER A 25 -2.40 11.85 2.96
N LEU A 26 -2.34 12.48 1.79
CA LEU A 26 -1.79 11.88 0.57
C LEU A 26 -0.30 11.59 0.69
N LEU A 27 0.49 12.55 1.18
CA LEU A 27 1.93 12.38 1.39
C LEU A 27 2.18 11.23 2.36
N VAL A 28 1.56 11.26 3.54
CA VAL A 28 1.66 10.18 4.53
C VAL A 28 1.18 8.85 3.93
N GLY A 29 0.07 8.83 3.21
CA GLY A 29 -0.46 7.63 2.57
C GLY A 29 0.48 7.03 1.52
N VAL A 30 1.20 7.86 0.76
CA VAL A 30 2.20 7.39 -0.22
C VAL A 30 3.41 6.77 0.47
N PHE A 31 3.91 7.38 1.55
CA PHE A 31 5.06 6.84 2.29
C PHE A 31 4.70 5.68 3.24
N ALA A 32 3.47 5.65 3.76
CA ALA A 32 2.95 4.59 4.62
C ALA A 32 2.39 3.40 3.84
N ARG A 33 2.29 3.49 2.50
CA ARG A 33 2.01 2.34 1.63
C ARG A 33 3.16 1.35 1.75
N LYS A 34 3.04 0.44 2.72
CA LYS A 34 3.78 -0.82 2.70
C LYS A 34 3.38 -1.53 1.42
N LYS A 35 4.37 -1.94 0.61
CA LYS A 35 4.12 -2.90 -0.47
C LYS A 35 3.31 -4.04 0.17
N LYS A 36 2.20 -4.46 -0.45
CA LYS A 36 1.57 -5.72 -0.05
C LYS A 36 2.70 -6.74 -0.04
N ALA A 37 3.08 -7.23 1.13
CA ALA A 37 4.07 -8.28 1.21
C ALA A 37 3.49 -9.39 0.34
N SER A 38 4.21 -9.77 -0.72
CA SER A 38 3.90 -11.02 -1.40
C SER A 38 3.78 -12.08 -0.31
N PRO A 39 2.76 -12.96 -0.35
CA PRO A 39 2.62 -14.00 0.66
C PRO A 39 3.99 -14.68 0.82
N THR A 40 4.63 -14.52 1.97
CA THR A 40 5.94 -15.11 2.21
C THR A 40 5.69 -16.59 2.43
N GLN A 41 5.79 -17.34 1.34
CA GLN A 41 5.60 -18.77 1.32
C GLN A 41 6.91 -19.43 1.75
N SER A 42 6.91 -20.05 2.93
CA SER A 42 8.01 -20.88 3.43
C SER A 42 7.47 -22.28 3.65
N GLN A 43 8.10 -23.28 3.04
CA GLN A 43 7.69 -24.66 3.15
C GLN A 43 8.90 -25.56 3.34
N THR A 44 8.93 -26.28 4.46
CA THR A 44 9.91 -27.32 4.77
C THR A 44 9.27 -28.68 4.49
N SER A 45 9.97 -29.58 3.81
CA SER A 45 9.47 -30.90 3.42
C SER A 45 10.35 -32.04 3.93
N GLY A 46 9.73 -33.19 4.23
CA GLY A 46 10.41 -34.43 4.60
C GLY A 46 10.40 -35.47 3.47
N LYS A 47 10.95 -36.66 3.73
CA LYS A 47 10.99 -37.77 2.76
C LYS A 47 9.55 -38.20 2.38
N ASN A 48 9.30 -38.42 1.08
CA ASN A 48 8.01 -38.81 0.50
C ASN A 48 6.87 -37.79 0.66
N SER A 49 7.17 -36.48 0.65
CA SER A 49 6.16 -35.43 0.79
C SER A 49 5.75 -34.82 -0.56
N THR A 50 4.46 -34.52 -0.75
CA THR A 50 3.97 -33.67 -1.83
C THR A 50 3.57 -32.32 -1.26
N ASN A 51 4.37 -31.32 -1.56
CA ASN A 51 4.29 -30.00 -0.99
C ASN A 51 3.66 -29.05 -2.03
N ILE A 52 2.41 -28.64 -1.79
CA ILE A 52 1.67 -27.76 -2.69
C ILE A 52 1.30 -26.49 -1.93
N GLN A 53 1.72 -25.34 -2.44
CA GLN A 53 1.44 -24.04 -1.85
C GLN A 53 1.07 -23.05 -2.96
N ALA A 54 0.02 -22.27 -2.76
CA ALA A 54 -0.37 -21.21 -3.67
C ALA A 54 -0.91 -20.02 -2.88
N GLY A 55 -0.70 -18.81 -3.41
CA GLY A 55 -1.34 -17.59 -2.91
C GLY A 55 -2.76 -17.36 -3.45
N GLY A 56 -3.31 -18.36 -4.14
CA GLY A 56 -4.61 -18.37 -4.81
C GLY A 56 -5.10 -19.82 -4.98
N ASP A 57 -5.93 -20.09 -5.97
CA ASP A 57 -6.61 -21.40 -6.06
C ASP A 57 -5.69 -22.55 -6.48
N ILE A 58 -5.82 -23.68 -5.78
CA ILE A 58 -5.19 -24.96 -6.11
C ILE A 58 -6.28 -25.91 -6.57
N ASN A 59 -6.23 -26.34 -7.82
CA ASN A 59 -7.12 -27.37 -8.37
C ASN A 59 -6.36 -28.69 -8.50
N ILE A 60 -6.58 -29.61 -7.56
CA ILE A 60 -5.98 -30.96 -7.57
C ILE A 60 -7.07 -31.97 -7.90
N GLY A 61 -6.93 -32.62 -9.04
CA GLY A 61 -7.74 -33.76 -9.45
C GLY A 61 -6.94 -34.62 -10.42
N SER A 62 -7.14 -35.93 -10.39
CA SER A 62 -6.69 -36.78 -11.50
C SER A 62 -7.56 -36.46 -12.72
N LYS A 63 -6.97 -36.10 -13.86
CA LYS A 63 -7.64 -36.42 -15.13
C LYS A 63 -7.79 -37.94 -15.14
N LYS A 64 -8.99 -38.43 -14.80
CA LYS A 64 -9.37 -39.82 -15.07
C LYS A 64 -9.52 -39.98 -16.57
#